data_AF-A0A7V9PDN6-F1
#
_entry.id   AF-A0A7V9PDN6-F1
#
_cell.length_a   1.000
_cell.length_b   1.000
_cell.length_c   1.000
_cell.angle_alpha   90.00
_cell.angle_beta   90.00
_cell.angle_gamma   90.00
#
_symmetry.space_group_name_H-M   'P 1'
#
loop_
_entity.id
_entity.type
_entity.pdbx_description
1 polymer ?
#
loop_
_entity_poly.entity_id
_entity_poly.type
_entity_poly.pdbx_seq_one_letter_code
_entity_poly.pdbx_strand_id
1 'polypeptide(L)'
;HELLVPSLVAPATLAEATTVAFPGLAGVLPGFGRQDPNDWGLGPELRSTKSPHWTGAGNSPATFGHFGRAGGFLWVDPVARVACACLTDLGFGPWATTAWPALGDAVLAEAAG
;
A
#
# COMPACT_ATOMS: atom_id res chain seq x y z
N HIS A 1 -13.97 2.32 7.67
CA HIS A 1 -13.59 1.76 6.36
C HIS A 1 -13.40 0.26 6.54
N GLU A 2 -13.91 -0.59 5.63
CA GLU A 2 -13.88 -2.07 5.78
C GLU A 2 -12.47 -2.58 6.11
N LEU A 3 -11.45 -2.06 5.44
CA LEU A 3 -10.06 -2.49 5.63
C LEU A 3 -9.39 -1.96 6.92
N LEU A 4 -10.07 -1.12 7.70
CA LEU A 4 -9.61 -0.66 9.02
C LEU A 4 -10.46 -1.23 10.17
N VAL A 5 -11.75 -1.41 9.91
CA VAL A 5 -12.75 -1.95 10.86
C VAL A 5 -13.67 -2.87 10.03
N PRO A 6 -13.33 -4.17 9.91
CA PRO A 6 -14.03 -5.08 9.01
C PRO A 6 -15.45 -5.40 9.51
N SER A 7 -16.36 -5.42 8.55
CA SER A 7 -17.79 -5.67 8.71
C SER A 7 -18.36 -6.62 7.65
N LEU A 8 -17.67 -6.75 6.50
CA LEU A 8 -18.04 -7.66 5.42
C LEU A 8 -17.39 -9.03 5.59
N VAL A 9 -16.14 -9.06 6.06
CA VAL A 9 -15.41 -10.29 6.38
C VAL A 9 -15.15 -10.38 7.89
N ALA A 10 -14.90 -11.59 8.38
CA ALA A 10 -14.48 -11.76 9.77
C ALA A 10 -13.15 -11.01 10.01
N PRO A 11 -12.94 -10.39 11.20
CA PRO A 11 -11.68 -9.72 11.51
C PRO A 11 -10.45 -10.62 11.33
N ALA A 12 -10.56 -11.91 11.65
CA ALA A 12 -9.50 -12.89 11.43
C ALA A 12 -9.18 -13.09 9.95
N THR A 13 -10.18 -13.05 9.06
CA THR A 13 -9.98 -13.15 7.61
C THR A 13 -9.25 -11.93 7.06
N LEU A 14 -9.58 -10.72 7.52
CA LEU A 14 -8.83 -9.52 7.12
C LEU A 14 -7.38 -9.60 7.61
N ALA A 15 -7.16 -10.02 8.86
CA ALA A 15 -5.83 -10.16 9.44
C ALA A 15 -4.94 -11.15 8.66
N GLU A 16 -5.51 -12.30 8.25
CA GLU A 16 -4.83 -13.27 7.40
C GLU A 16 -4.54 -12.69 6.01
N ALA A 17 -5.53 -12.03 5.40
CA ALA A 17 -5.37 -11.45 4.07
C ALA A 17 -4.30 -10.35 3.99
N THR A 18 -4.04 -9.66 5.10
CA THR A 18 -3.02 -8.61 5.21
C THR A 18 -1.70 -9.09 5.85
N THR A 19 -1.51 -10.40 5.99
CA THR A 19 -0.25 -11.03 6.39
C THR A 19 0.44 -11.62 5.15
N VAL A 20 1.77 -11.66 5.15
CA VAL A 20 2.53 -12.24 4.01
C VAL A 20 2.13 -13.70 3.80
N ALA A 21 1.66 -14.04 2.60
CA ALA A 21 1.16 -15.38 2.30
C ALA A 21 2.30 -16.37 2.00
N PHE A 22 3.33 -15.93 1.29
CA PHE A 22 4.48 -16.75 0.90
C PHE A 22 5.78 -15.96 1.11
N PRO A 23 6.40 -16.05 2.31
CA PRO A 23 7.52 -15.19 2.67
C PRO A 23 8.82 -15.55 1.93
N GLY A 24 9.71 -14.56 1.79
CA GLY A 24 11.05 -14.75 1.23
C GLY A 24 11.10 -14.79 -0.31
N LEU A 25 9.97 -14.56 -0.98
CA LEU A 25 9.91 -14.54 -2.44
C LEU A 25 10.28 -13.16 -2.98
N ALA A 26 11.38 -13.09 -3.73
CA ALA A 26 11.70 -11.92 -4.54
C ALA A 26 10.79 -11.85 -5.78
N GLY A 27 10.58 -10.65 -6.31
CA GLY A 27 9.76 -10.45 -7.51
C GLY A 27 9.86 -9.05 -8.07
N VAL A 28 9.15 -8.79 -9.18
CA VAL A 28 9.05 -7.44 -9.74
C VAL A 28 7.75 -6.80 -9.24
N LEU A 29 7.85 -5.60 -8.69
CA LEU A 29 6.72 -4.69 -8.51
C LEU A 29 6.63 -3.82 -9.79
N PRO A 30 5.59 -3.98 -10.63
CA PRO A 30 5.54 -3.30 -11.93
C PRO A 30 5.68 -1.78 -11.80
N GLY A 31 6.66 -1.18 -12.49
CA GLY A 31 6.95 0.27 -12.36
C GLY A 31 7.94 0.64 -11.25
N PHE A 32 8.24 -0.26 -10.32
CA PHE A 32 9.20 -0.08 -9.22
C PHE A 32 10.37 -1.08 -9.25
N GLY A 33 10.42 -1.94 -10.28
CA GLY A 33 11.53 -2.87 -10.48
C GLY A 33 11.51 -4.07 -9.53
N ARG A 34 12.66 -4.73 -9.37
CA ARG A 34 12.81 -5.90 -8.49
C ARG A 34 12.76 -5.47 -7.02
N GLN A 35 12.01 -6.23 -6.22
CA GLN A 35 11.92 -6.14 -4.76
C GLN A 35 12.32 -7.49 -4.16
N ASP A 36 13.05 -7.46 -3.04
CA ASP A 36 13.62 -8.65 -2.40
C ASP A 36 13.58 -8.49 -0.86
N PRO A 37 12.55 -9.03 -0.18
CA PRO A 37 11.41 -9.76 -0.74
C PRO A 37 10.37 -8.84 -1.41
N ASN A 38 9.46 -9.42 -2.21
CA ASN A 38 8.31 -8.74 -2.79
C ASN A 38 7.01 -9.22 -2.13
N ASP A 39 6.81 -8.83 -0.87
CA ASP A 39 5.74 -9.37 -0.03
C ASP A 39 4.33 -9.05 -0.55
N TRP A 40 3.47 -10.07 -0.53
CA TRP A 40 2.05 -10.00 -0.84
C TRP A 40 1.24 -10.77 0.19
N GLY A 41 0.07 -10.25 0.50
CA GLY A 41 -0.95 -10.99 1.24
C GLY A 41 -1.87 -11.78 0.31
N LEU A 42 -3.07 -12.12 0.79
CA LEU A 42 -4.08 -12.82 0.00
C LEU A 42 -4.87 -11.83 -0.87
N GLY A 43 -4.21 -11.28 -1.88
CA GLY A 43 -4.75 -10.24 -2.76
C GLY A 43 -4.04 -8.89 -2.63
N PRO A 44 -4.05 -8.22 -1.47
CA PRO A 44 -3.41 -6.92 -1.33
C PRO A 44 -1.88 -7.06 -1.33
N GLU A 45 -1.25 -6.07 -1.94
CA GLU A 45 0.18 -5.85 -1.82
C GLU A 45 0.52 -5.40 -0.40
N LEU A 46 1.66 -5.85 0.14
CA LEU A 46 2.21 -5.37 1.41
C LEU A 46 3.42 -4.48 1.15
N ARG A 47 3.46 -3.29 1.76
CA ARG A 47 4.58 -2.35 1.62
C ARG A 47 5.88 -2.96 2.09
N SER A 48 5.88 -3.55 3.29
CA SER A 48 7.06 -4.14 3.93
C SER A 48 8.24 -3.14 3.89
N THR A 49 9.39 -3.58 3.40
CA THR A 49 10.62 -2.79 3.25
C THR A 49 10.91 -2.39 1.80
N LYS A 50 9.94 -2.52 0.89
CA LYS A 50 10.14 -2.28 -0.55
C LYS A 50 10.61 -0.85 -0.82
N SER A 51 11.57 -0.71 -1.73
CA SER A 51 12.12 0.58 -2.15
C SER A 51 12.71 0.47 -3.57
N PRO A 52 12.42 1.41 -4.49
CA PRO A 52 11.43 2.49 -4.36
C PRO A 52 9.99 1.94 -4.27
N HIS A 53 9.05 2.77 -3.81
CA HIS A 53 7.66 2.36 -3.59
C HIS A 53 6.65 3.48 -3.89
N TRP A 54 5.37 3.13 -4.09
CA TRP A 54 4.27 4.08 -4.39
C TRP A 54 3.62 4.68 -3.13
N THR A 55 3.82 4.07 -1.97
CA THR A 55 3.38 4.61 -0.68
C THR A 55 4.40 5.60 -0.11
N GLY A 56 4.00 6.34 0.93
CA GLY A 56 4.87 7.30 1.61
C GLY A 56 6.07 6.65 2.30
N ALA A 57 7.12 7.44 2.52
CA ALA A 57 8.28 7.02 3.32
C ALA A 57 7.89 6.79 4.79
N GLY A 58 6.92 7.55 5.30
CA GLY A 58 6.39 7.45 6.66
C GLY A 58 5.39 6.31 6.87
N ASN A 59 4.90 5.67 5.80
CA ASN A 59 4.02 4.51 5.93
C ASN A 59 4.73 3.37 6.68
N SER A 60 4.00 2.72 7.59
CA SER A 60 4.51 1.57 8.32
C SER A 60 4.76 0.39 7.37
N PRO A 61 5.70 -0.52 7.69
CA PRO A 61 5.89 -1.76 6.93
C PRO A 61 4.62 -2.64 6.84
N ALA A 62 3.69 -2.48 7.78
CA ALA A 62 2.39 -3.17 7.80
C ALA A 62 1.36 -2.57 6.83
N THR A 63 1.69 -1.47 6.13
CA THR A 63 0.80 -0.86 5.14
C THR A 63 0.50 -1.85 4.02
N PHE A 64 -0.78 -1.95 3.64
CA PHE A 64 -1.23 -2.82 2.56
C PHE A 64 -2.18 -2.09 1.62
N GLY A 65 -2.36 -2.61 0.41
CA GLY A 65 -3.28 -2.02 -0.56
C GLY A 65 -2.98 -2.45 -1.98
N HIS A 66 -3.27 -1.57 -2.93
CA HIS A 66 -2.94 -1.77 -4.33
C HIS A 66 -2.93 -0.44 -5.10
N PHE A 67 -2.07 -0.34 -6.11
CA PHE A 67 -2.14 0.73 -7.11
C PHE A 67 -2.43 0.17 -8.51
N GLY A 68 -2.99 0.98 -9.39
CA GLY A 68 -3.40 0.59 -10.74
C GLY A 68 -2.74 1.44 -11.80
N ARG A 69 -2.44 0.82 -12.96
CA ARG A 69 -1.88 1.53 -14.13
C ARG A 69 -2.78 2.64 -14.68
N ALA A 70 -4.07 2.62 -14.36
CA ALA A 70 -5.01 3.69 -14.71
C ALA A 70 -4.79 5.01 -13.93
N GLY A 71 -3.85 5.06 -12.98
CA GLY A 71 -3.54 6.30 -12.24
C GLY A 71 -4.15 6.38 -10.85
N GLY A 72 -4.60 5.26 -10.28
CA GLY A 72 -5.21 5.24 -8.95
C GLY A 72 -4.47 4.36 -7.97
N PHE A 73 -4.69 4.60 -6.67
CA PHE A 73 -4.26 3.72 -5.59
C PHE A 73 -5.24 3.75 -4.42
N LEU A 74 -5.16 2.72 -3.59
CA LEU A 74 -5.67 2.68 -2.24
C LEU A 74 -4.60 2.03 -1.36
N TRP A 75 -4.20 2.68 -0.28
CA TRP A 75 -3.43 2.06 0.79
C TRP A 75 -4.11 2.24 2.15
N VAL A 76 -3.82 1.32 3.05
CA VAL A 76 -4.27 1.31 4.43
C VAL A 76 -3.04 1.08 5.31
N ASP A 77 -2.79 2.00 6.23
CA ASP A 77 -1.77 1.87 7.25
C ASP A 77 -2.44 1.51 8.59
N PRO A 78 -2.37 0.24 9.04
CA PRO A 78 -3.03 -0.19 10.26
C PRO A 78 -2.38 0.40 11.52
N VAL A 79 -1.11 0.83 11.45
CA VAL A 79 -0.40 1.44 12.58
C VAL A 79 -0.89 2.87 12.79
N ALA A 80 -0.92 3.66 11.71
CA ALA A 80 -1.46 5.02 11.75
C ALA A 80 -3.00 5.03 11.85
N ARG A 81 -3.66 3.90 11.56
CA ARG A 81 -5.12 3.76 11.40
C ARG A 81 -5.71 4.70 10.34
N VAL A 82 -4.96 4.91 9.26
CA VAL A 82 -5.31 5.79 8.15
C VAL A 82 -5.47 4.98 6.87
N ALA A 83 -6.43 5.38 6.03
CA ALA A 83 -6.53 4.91 4.66
C ALA A 83 -6.49 6.12 3.71
N CYS A 84 -5.77 6.00 2.61
CA CYS A 84 -5.72 7.02 1.57
C CYS A 84 -6.05 6.40 0.22
N ALA A 85 -6.96 7.04 -0.50
CA ALA A 85 -7.35 6.66 -1.83
C ALA A 85 -7.12 7.84 -2.78
N CYS A 86 -6.59 7.55 -3.96
CA CYS A 86 -6.46 8.51 -5.04
C CYS A 86 -6.97 7.89 -6.34
N LEU A 87 -7.78 8.64 -7.08
CA LEU A 87 -8.19 8.32 -8.43
C LEU A 87 -7.91 9.53 -9.29
N THR A 88 -7.33 9.31 -10.46
CA THR A 88 -7.03 10.36 -11.45
C THR A 88 -7.52 9.92 -12.83
N ASP A 89 -7.50 10.86 -13.76
CA ASP A 89 -7.69 10.65 -15.20
C ASP A 89 -6.36 10.50 -15.96
N LEU A 90 -5.23 10.40 -15.23
CA LEU A 90 -3.89 10.32 -15.79
C LEU A 90 -3.24 8.96 -15.47
N GLY A 91 -2.90 8.19 -16.50
CA GLY A 91 -2.27 6.88 -16.34
C GLY A 91 -0.97 6.92 -15.53
N PHE A 92 -0.66 5.82 -14.82
CA PHE A 92 0.56 5.68 -14.03
C PHE A 92 1.82 5.93 -14.87
N GLY A 93 2.75 6.68 -14.30
CA GLY A 93 4.03 6.99 -14.92
C GLY A 93 4.97 7.72 -13.96
N PRO A 94 6.07 8.33 -14.45
CA PRO A 94 7.05 9.00 -13.60
C PRO A 94 6.47 10.07 -12.66
N TRP A 95 5.40 10.75 -13.08
CA TRP A 95 4.70 11.74 -12.24
C TRP A 95 4.18 11.10 -10.93
N ALA A 96 3.63 9.89 -11.03
CA ALA A 96 3.00 9.18 -9.91
C ALA A 96 4.06 8.69 -8.92
N THR A 97 5.22 8.25 -9.40
CA THR A 97 6.33 7.78 -8.55
C THR A 97 6.92 8.88 -7.65
N THR A 98 6.64 10.15 -7.97
CA THR A 98 7.02 11.30 -7.14
C THR A 98 5.85 11.83 -6.33
N ALA A 99 4.68 12.01 -6.96
CA ALA A 99 3.53 12.64 -6.33
C ALA A 99 2.85 11.75 -5.27
N TRP A 100 2.75 10.44 -5.49
CA TRP A 100 2.02 9.55 -4.59
C TRP A 100 2.71 9.35 -3.23
N PRO A 101 4.05 9.11 -3.16
CA PRO A 101 4.73 9.05 -1.87
C PRO A 101 4.61 10.37 -1.09
N ALA A 102 4.77 11.52 -1.77
CA ALA A 102 4.64 12.84 -1.15
C ALA A 102 3.24 13.09 -0.59
N LEU A 103 2.19 12.70 -1.34
CA LEU A 103 0.81 12.75 -0.85
C LEU A 103 0.62 11.82 0.37
N GLY A 104 1.16 10.60 0.31
CA GLY A 104 1.08 9.64 1.40
C GLY A 104 1.70 10.18 2.70
N ASP A 105 2.88 10.76 2.60
CA ASP A 105 3.58 11.39 3.74
C ASP A 105 2.81 12.60 4.29
N ALA A 106 2.27 13.45 3.42
CA ALA A 106 1.46 14.59 3.83
C ALA A 106 0.18 14.16 4.58
N VAL A 107 -0.51 13.12 4.10
CA VAL A 107 -1.71 12.57 4.75
C VAL A 107 -1.38 11.98 6.12
N LEU A 108 -0.26 11.26 6.25
CA LEU A 108 0.17 10.71 7.53
C LEU A 108 0.56 11.81 8.53
N ALA A 109 1.25 12.86 8.05
CA ALA A 109 1.62 14.00 8.87
C ALA A 109 0.40 14.75 9.40
N GLU A 110 -0.59 15.01 8.55
CA GLU A 110 -1.84 15.67 8.95
C GLU A 110 -2.64 14.82 9.95
N ALA A 111 -2.72 13.50 9.73
CA ALA A 111 -3.46 12.60 10.62
C ALA A 111 -2.81 12.38 12.00
N ALA A 112 -1.53 12.73 12.15
CA ALA A 112 -0.80 12.64 13.40
C ALA A 112 -0.91 13.91 14.28
N GLY A 113 -1.39 15.02 13.71
CA GLY A 113 -1.67 16.29 14.42
C GLY A 113 -3.06 16.33 15.03
#